data_AF-A0A0A1U0L6-F1
#
_entry.id   AF-A0A0A1U0L6-F1
#
_cell.length_a   1.000
_cell.length_b   1.000
_cell.length_c   1.000
_cell.angle_alpha   90.00
_cell.angle_beta   90.00
_cell.angle_gamma   90.00
#
_symmetry.space_group_name_H-M   'P 1'
#
loop_
_entity.id
_entity.type
_entity.pdbx_description
1 polymer ?
#
loop_
_entity_poly.entity_id
_entity_poly.type
_entity_poly.pdbx_seq_one_letter_code
_entity_poly.pdbx_strand_id
1 'polypeptide(L)'
;MDLQWMEELKQRARRLKDPKAFKIKVIITGFIGTQIELAMWLNQRFEEDFYRKFPIFKLPTEVWYIEPYGEELIERILAADGKSEYRNSFISLTPQPLRTKTNELKPVVLELIRRWYNTSTQLLCINNLAQKLKECGWKNGFDKITFANTLKMLGEQIPMTLGVDCHSNQLNSLEPLRNLTLFFPSLQLLDLRENNIQTLDQLGYIKGLQLIEIDLNGNPIITQNGFIAFDSS
;
A
#
# COMPACT_ATOMS: atom_id res chain seq x y z
N MET A 1 -3.90 11.76 -25.88
CA MET A 1 -3.84 11.17 -24.52
C MET A 1 -4.42 12.20 -23.57
N ASP A 2 -5.55 11.89 -22.92
CA ASP A 2 -6.19 12.82 -21.98
C ASP A 2 -5.37 12.87 -20.68
N LEU A 3 -4.70 13.99 -20.45
CA LEU A 3 -3.79 14.22 -19.33
C LEU A 3 -4.44 15.10 -18.26
N GLN A 4 -5.77 15.12 -18.14
CA GLN A 4 -6.47 15.90 -17.10
C GLN A 4 -5.92 15.66 -15.68
N TRP A 5 -5.52 14.43 -15.39
CA TRP A 5 -4.87 14.04 -14.12
C TRP A 5 -3.51 14.72 -13.87
N MET A 6 -2.80 15.15 -14.91
CA MET A 6 -1.53 15.87 -14.79
C MET A 6 -1.73 17.28 -14.24
N GLU A 7 -2.77 17.98 -14.70
CA GLU A 7 -3.07 19.33 -14.24
C GLU A 7 -3.47 19.32 -12.76
N GLU A 8 -4.23 18.31 -12.33
CA GLU A 8 -4.56 18.09 -10.91
C GLU A 8 -3.31 17.84 -10.05
N LEU A 9 -2.36 17.05 -10.56
CA LEU A 9 -1.08 16.81 -9.88
C LEU A 9 -0.24 18.08 -9.78
N LYS A 10 -0.18 18.89 -10.85
CA LYS A 10 0.50 20.19 -10.85
C LYS A 10 -0.09 21.13 -9.81
N GLN A 11 -1.42 21.25 -9.79
CA GLN A 11 -2.12 22.07 -8.79
C GLN A 11 -1.83 21.60 -7.36
N ARG A 12 -1.80 20.29 -7.12
CA ARG A 12 -1.45 19.71 -5.82
C ARG A 12 -0.02 20.06 -5.40
N ALA A 13 0.96 19.90 -6.30
CA ALA A 13 2.35 20.21 -6.00
C ALA A 13 2.55 21.70 -5.68
N ARG A 14 1.88 22.60 -6.43
CA ARG A 14 1.88 24.05 -6.16
C ARG A 14 1.30 24.38 -4.78
N ARG A 15 0.22 23.70 -4.35
CA ARG A 15 -0.34 23.86 -3.00
C ARG A 15 0.64 23.42 -1.91
N LEU A 16 1.34 22.31 -2.13
CA LEU A 16 2.29 21.74 -1.16
C LEU A 16 3.62 22.49 -1.10
N LYS A 17 3.92 23.35 -2.09
CA LYS A 17 5.22 24.03 -2.26
C LYS A 17 6.42 23.07 -2.24
N ASP A 18 6.18 21.80 -2.58
CA ASP A 18 7.20 20.76 -2.64
C ASP A 18 7.36 20.31 -4.10
N PRO A 19 8.49 20.61 -4.76
CA PRO A 19 8.74 20.16 -6.12
C PRO A 19 8.80 18.63 -6.26
N LYS A 20 9.07 17.89 -5.17
CA LYS A 20 9.03 16.43 -5.15
C LYS A 20 7.61 15.87 -5.07
N ALA A 21 6.61 16.71 -4.74
CA ALA A 21 5.20 16.31 -4.73
C ALA A 21 4.65 16.09 -6.15
N PHE A 22 5.27 16.71 -7.16
CA PHE A 22 4.99 16.38 -8.56
C PHE A 22 5.86 15.22 -9.01
N LYS A 23 5.37 14.00 -8.77
CA LYS A 23 6.05 12.75 -9.09
C LYS A 23 5.11 11.87 -9.93
N ILE A 24 5.64 11.22 -10.96
CA ILE A 24 4.88 10.27 -11.79
C ILE A 24 5.62 8.94 -11.93
N LYS A 25 4.93 7.92 -12.45
CA LYS A 25 5.57 6.70 -12.93
C LYS A 25 5.74 6.83 -14.45
N VAL A 26 6.93 6.57 -14.98
CA VAL A 26 7.14 6.49 -16.43
C VAL A 26 7.50 5.06 -16.78
N ILE A 27 6.66 4.44 -17.61
CA ILE A 27 6.91 3.12 -18.17
C ILE A 27 7.77 3.29 -19.41
N ILE A 28 8.85 2.50 -19.48
CA ILE A 28 9.79 2.50 -20.58
C ILE A 28 9.72 1.12 -21.24
N THR A 29 9.32 1.10 -22.51
CA THR A 29 9.23 -0.13 -23.33
C THR A 29 10.17 -0.03 -24.53
N GLY A 30 10.58 -1.18 -25.09
CA GLY A 30 11.49 -1.23 -26.23
C GLY A 30 12.96 -1.01 -25.91
N PHE A 31 13.31 -0.71 -24.65
CA PHE A 31 14.70 -0.65 -24.21
C PHE A 31 15.24 -2.05 -23.87
N ILE A 32 16.30 -2.47 -24.57
CA ILE A 32 17.02 -3.72 -24.32
C ILE A 32 18.42 -3.39 -23.81
N GLY A 33 18.70 -3.75 -22.56
CA GLY A 33 19.99 -3.50 -21.93
C GLY A 33 19.94 -3.69 -20.42
N THR A 34 20.97 -3.18 -19.74
CA THR A 34 21.08 -3.17 -18.29
C THR A 34 20.47 -1.91 -17.67
N GLN A 35 20.25 -1.94 -16.35
CA GLN A 35 19.80 -0.76 -15.60
C GLN A 35 20.77 0.42 -15.75
N ILE A 36 22.08 0.12 -15.79
CA ILE A 36 23.13 1.13 -15.94
C ILE A 36 23.06 1.76 -17.34
N GLU A 37 22.93 0.94 -18.39
CA GLU A 37 22.77 1.44 -19.75
C GLU A 37 21.51 2.31 -19.90
N LEU A 38 20.40 1.91 -19.26
CA LEU A 38 19.17 2.70 -19.25
C LEU A 38 19.38 4.04 -18.53
N ALA A 39 20.02 4.01 -17.36
CA ALA A 39 20.34 5.24 -16.62
C ALA A 39 21.22 6.17 -17.45
N MET A 40 22.27 5.65 -18.10
CA MET A 40 23.15 6.44 -18.96
C MET A 40 22.41 7.04 -20.15
N TRP A 41 21.52 6.28 -20.78
CA TRP A 41 20.69 6.76 -21.88
C TRP A 41 19.76 7.89 -21.44
N LEU A 42 19.11 7.74 -20.27
CA LEU A 42 18.27 8.79 -19.68
C LEU A 42 19.09 10.04 -19.31
N ASN A 43 20.29 9.85 -18.73
CA ASN A 43 21.19 10.94 -18.36
C ASN A 43 21.59 11.78 -19.58
N GLN A 44 21.99 11.10 -20.67
CA GLN A 44 22.38 11.78 -21.90
C GLN A 44 21.22 12.55 -22.53
N ARG A 45 20.00 12.04 -22.41
CA ARG A 45 18.82 12.62 -23.08
C ARG A 45 18.19 13.78 -22.32
N PHE A 46 18.26 13.77 -20.99
CA PHE A 46 17.57 14.75 -20.16
C PHE A 46 18.51 15.59 -19.30
N GLU A 47 19.83 15.40 -19.43
CA GLU A 47 20.87 16.14 -18.71
C GLU A 47 20.66 16.09 -17.19
N GLU A 48 20.25 14.92 -16.69
CA GLU A 48 19.95 14.66 -15.28
C GLU A 48 20.68 13.41 -14.81
N ASP A 49 20.98 13.32 -13.52
CA ASP A 49 21.62 12.13 -12.94
C ASP A 49 20.57 11.10 -12.49
N PHE A 50 19.97 10.39 -13.44
CA PHE A 50 18.98 9.34 -13.15
C PHE A 50 19.54 8.22 -12.31
N TYR A 51 20.82 7.89 -12.49
CA TYR A 51 21.48 6.83 -11.72
C TYR A 51 21.43 7.09 -10.21
N ARG A 52 21.63 8.36 -9.80
CA ARG A 52 21.63 8.73 -8.37
C ARG A 52 20.30 9.29 -7.87
N LYS A 53 19.51 9.94 -8.74
CA LYS A 53 18.32 10.69 -8.33
C LYS A 53 17.03 9.87 -8.33
N PHE A 54 16.91 8.87 -9.20
CA PHE A 54 15.64 8.18 -9.40
C PHE A 54 15.83 6.65 -9.35
N PRO A 55 14.95 5.93 -8.64
CA PRO A 55 14.99 4.49 -8.67
C PRO A 55 14.54 4.00 -10.05
N ILE A 56 15.30 3.05 -10.60
CA ILE A 56 15.04 2.42 -11.90
C ILE A 56 14.77 0.95 -11.64
N PHE A 57 13.67 0.44 -12.17
CA PHE A 57 13.21 -0.93 -11.92
C PHE A 57 12.97 -1.66 -13.24
N LYS A 58 13.29 -2.96 -13.25
CA LYS A 58 12.96 -3.88 -14.34
C LYS A 58 11.84 -4.81 -13.89
N LEU A 59 10.78 -4.90 -14.68
CA LEU A 59 9.72 -5.90 -14.51
C LEU A 59 10.09 -7.20 -15.26
N PRO A 60 9.52 -8.36 -14.87
CA PRO A 60 9.78 -9.65 -15.53
C PRO A 60 9.48 -9.67 -17.05
N THR A 61 8.68 -8.74 -17.54
CA THR A 61 8.25 -8.64 -18.94
C THR A 61 9.17 -7.78 -19.82
N GLU A 62 10.44 -7.58 -19.45
CA GLU A 62 11.37 -6.66 -20.14
C GLU A 62 10.89 -5.20 -20.20
N VAL A 63 9.97 -4.84 -19.30
CA VAL A 63 9.45 -3.47 -19.15
C VAL A 63 10.20 -2.79 -18.03
N TRP A 64 10.64 -1.56 -18.27
CA TRP A 64 11.31 -0.76 -17.26
C TRP A 64 10.34 0.29 -16.72
N TYR A 65 10.56 0.74 -15.49
CA TYR A 65 9.93 1.97 -15.02
C TYR A 65 10.86 2.79 -14.13
N ILE A 66 10.61 4.08 -14.17
CA ILE A 66 11.27 5.09 -13.34
C ILE A 66 10.20 5.94 -12.65
N GLU A 67 10.58 6.57 -11.55
CA GLU A 67 9.68 7.47 -10.84
C GLU A 67 10.27 8.88 -10.69
N PRO A 68 10.35 9.65 -11.79
CA PRO A 68 10.87 11.00 -11.77
C PRO A 68 9.95 11.93 -10.98
N TYR A 69 10.54 12.97 -10.40
CA TYR A 69 9.83 14.09 -9.80
C TYR A 69 10.34 15.41 -10.36
N GLY A 70 9.53 16.46 -10.23
CA GLY A 70 9.81 17.80 -10.75
C GLY A 70 9.11 18.05 -12.09
N GLU A 71 8.40 19.18 -12.17
CA GLU A 71 7.54 19.54 -13.30
C GLU A 71 8.34 19.60 -14.62
N GLU A 72 9.46 20.32 -14.62
CA GLU A 72 10.30 20.53 -15.80
C GLU A 72 10.89 19.22 -16.36
N LEU A 73 11.42 18.35 -15.50
CA LEU A 73 11.96 17.06 -15.94
C LEU A 73 10.86 16.18 -16.55
N ILE A 74 9.71 16.12 -15.88
CA ILE A 74 8.59 15.31 -16.36
C ILE A 74 8.08 15.83 -17.72
N GLU A 75 7.97 17.14 -17.91
CA GLU A 75 7.59 17.73 -19.20
C GLU A 75 8.58 17.38 -20.32
N ARG A 76 9.89 17.44 -20.04
CA ARG A 76 10.92 17.02 -21.01
C ARG A 76 10.81 15.54 -21.38
N ILE A 77 10.54 14.67 -20.40
CA ILE A 77 10.32 13.23 -20.65
C ILE A 77 9.10 13.01 -21.54
N LEU A 78 8.00 13.70 -21.27
CA LEU A 78 6.75 13.59 -22.04
C LEU A 78 6.90 14.07 -23.49
N ALA A 79 7.63 15.17 -23.69
CA ALA A 79 7.91 15.69 -25.02
C ALA A 79 8.80 14.76 -25.86
N ALA A 80 9.50 13.82 -25.22
CA ALA A 80 10.42 12.90 -25.86
C ALA A 80 9.78 11.55 -26.27
N ASP A 81 8.52 11.28 -25.87
CA ASP A 81 7.80 10.06 -26.27
C ASP A 81 7.62 10.01 -27.80
N GLY A 82 7.81 8.83 -28.38
CA GLY A 82 7.73 8.60 -29.84
C GLY A 82 8.90 9.13 -30.68
N LYS A 83 9.96 9.70 -30.09
CA LYS A 83 11.14 10.25 -30.80
C LYS A 83 12.48 9.65 -30.36
N SER A 84 12.46 8.41 -29.89
CA SER A 84 13.58 7.86 -29.12
C SER A 84 14.02 6.53 -29.71
N GLU A 85 15.16 6.52 -30.39
CA GLU A 85 15.83 5.31 -30.85
C GLU A 85 17.00 4.97 -29.92
N TYR A 86 17.18 3.70 -29.62
CA TYR A 86 18.37 3.17 -28.98
C TYR A 86 18.70 1.82 -29.60
N ARG A 87 19.92 1.68 -30.15
CA ARG A 87 20.38 0.46 -30.83
C ARG A 87 19.30 -0.12 -31.77
N ASN A 88 18.76 0.71 -32.66
CA ASN A 88 17.73 0.36 -33.65
C ASN A 88 16.38 -0.13 -33.05
N SER A 89 16.11 0.14 -31.78
CA SER A 89 14.82 -0.12 -31.12
C SER A 89 14.13 1.21 -30.80
N PHE A 90 12.82 1.27 -31.07
CA PHE A 90 11.98 2.39 -30.65
C PHE A 90 11.69 2.26 -29.16
N ILE A 91 12.09 3.27 -28.40
CA ILE A 91 11.76 3.40 -26.98
C ILE A 91 10.50 4.25 -26.86
N SER A 92 9.49 3.71 -26.17
CA SER A 92 8.33 4.49 -25.74
C SER A 92 8.43 4.82 -24.26
N LEU A 93 8.11 6.08 -23.94
CA LEU A 93 8.08 6.64 -22.59
C LEU A 93 6.64 6.96 -22.24
N THR A 94 5.93 6.01 -21.65
CA THR A 94 4.52 6.16 -21.31
C THR A 94 4.36 6.69 -19.88
N PRO A 95 3.88 7.92 -19.69
CA PRO A 95 3.58 8.43 -18.35
C PRO A 95 2.36 7.73 -17.77
N GLN A 96 2.40 7.50 -16.46
CA GLN A 96 1.27 7.04 -15.68
C GLN A 96 1.19 7.83 -14.38
N PRO A 97 -0.02 8.13 -13.88
CA PRO A 97 -0.16 8.63 -12.53
C PRO A 97 0.51 7.63 -11.59
N LEU A 98 1.25 8.14 -10.60
CA LEU A 98 1.60 7.36 -9.41
C LEU A 98 0.31 7.05 -8.68
N ARG A 99 -0.37 5.99 -9.12
CA ARG A 99 -1.50 5.42 -8.40
C ARG A 99 -0.91 4.78 -7.16
N THR A 100 -0.72 5.59 -6.13
CA THR A 100 -0.51 5.04 -4.81
C THR A 100 -1.83 4.35 -4.46
N LYS A 101 -1.80 3.03 -4.25
CA LYS A 101 -2.96 2.23 -3.80
C LYS A 101 -3.76 2.95 -2.69
N THR A 102 -3.08 3.77 -1.88
CA THR A 102 -3.63 4.61 -0.81
C THR A 102 -4.64 5.69 -1.23
N ASN A 103 -4.53 6.31 -2.41
CA ASN A 103 -5.50 7.36 -2.81
C ASN A 103 -6.85 6.76 -3.21
N GLU A 104 -6.84 5.61 -3.90
CA GLU A 104 -8.06 4.85 -4.23
C GLU A 104 -8.68 4.20 -2.98
N LEU A 105 -7.87 3.91 -1.97
CA LEU A 105 -8.31 3.25 -0.73
C LEU A 105 -9.09 4.19 0.19
N LYS A 106 -8.85 5.51 0.13
CA LYS A 106 -9.51 6.50 1.00
C LYS A 106 -11.04 6.45 0.94
N PRO A 107 -11.70 6.59 -0.22
CA PRO A 107 -13.16 6.54 -0.28
C PRO A 107 -13.71 5.18 0.17
N VAL A 108 -12.99 4.08 -0.10
CA VAL A 108 -13.36 2.73 0.33
C VAL A 108 -13.33 2.61 1.86
N VAL A 109 -12.28 3.15 2.50
CA VAL A 109 -12.15 3.15 3.97
C VAL A 109 -13.25 3.98 4.62
N LEU A 110 -13.61 5.13 4.06
CA LEU A 110 -14.71 5.94 4.59
C LEU A 110 -16.05 5.20 4.52
N GLU A 111 -16.31 4.49 3.43
CA GLU A 111 -17.51 3.66 3.31
C GLU A 111 -17.47 2.46 4.26
N LEU A 112 -16.28 1.89 4.51
CA LEU A 112 -16.09 0.83 5.50
C LEU A 112 -16.45 1.31 6.91
N ILE A 113 -15.93 2.47 7.32
CA ILE A 113 -16.25 3.10 8.61
C ILE A 113 -17.76 3.32 8.70
N ARG A 114 -18.37 3.87 7.65
CA ARG A 114 -19.82 4.15 7.64
C ARG A 114 -20.68 2.91 7.89
N ARG A 115 -20.24 1.73 7.43
CA ARG A 115 -21.01 0.48 7.51
C ARG A 115 -20.71 -0.36 8.75
N TRP A 116 -19.46 -0.39 9.19
CA TRP A 116 -19.00 -1.35 10.19
C TRP A 116 -18.27 -0.72 11.38
N TYR A 117 -18.32 0.59 11.54
CA TYR A 117 -17.94 1.26 12.78
C TYR A 117 -19.18 1.67 13.57
N ASN A 118 -19.25 1.23 14.83
CA ASN A 118 -20.29 1.64 15.75
C ASN A 118 -19.78 2.80 16.61
N THR A 119 -20.35 3.99 16.42
CA THR A 119 -19.91 5.21 17.11
C THR A 119 -20.24 5.22 18.61
N SER A 120 -21.30 4.51 19.03
CA SER A 120 -21.73 4.45 20.43
C SER A 120 -20.81 3.55 21.26
N THR A 121 -20.35 2.44 20.68
CA THR A 121 -19.47 1.46 21.36
C THR A 121 -18.00 1.63 21.00
N GLN A 122 -17.70 2.43 19.97
CA GLN A 122 -16.36 2.61 19.40
C GLN A 122 -15.75 1.29 18.93
N LEU A 123 -16.59 0.38 18.44
CA LEU A 123 -16.20 -0.92 17.90
C LEU A 123 -16.15 -0.88 16.38
N LEU A 124 -15.05 -1.36 15.82
CA LEU A 124 -14.81 -1.49 14.39
C LEU A 124 -14.84 -2.97 13.99
N CYS A 125 -15.81 -3.37 13.17
CA CYS A 125 -15.88 -4.72 12.63
C CYS A 125 -15.21 -4.79 11.25
N ILE A 126 -14.03 -5.39 11.18
CA ILE A 126 -13.27 -5.65 9.94
C ILE A 126 -13.02 -7.15 9.70
N ASN A 127 -13.89 -8.01 10.22
CA ASN A 127 -13.91 -9.41 9.84
C ASN A 127 -14.15 -9.59 8.33
N ASN A 128 -13.54 -10.62 7.73
CA ASN A 128 -13.55 -10.85 6.29
C ASN A 128 -13.22 -9.57 5.46
N LEU A 129 -12.22 -8.80 5.88
CA LEU A 129 -11.89 -7.47 5.35
C LEU A 129 -11.74 -7.45 3.82
N ALA A 130 -11.16 -8.49 3.23
CA ALA A 130 -11.03 -8.62 1.78
C ALA A 130 -12.38 -8.50 1.07
N GLN A 131 -13.41 -9.15 1.61
CA GLN A 131 -14.77 -9.12 1.08
C GLN A 131 -15.44 -7.76 1.34
N LYS A 132 -15.30 -7.21 2.54
CA LYS A 132 -15.82 -5.88 2.89
C LYS A 132 -15.25 -4.77 2.01
N LEU A 133 -13.94 -4.81 1.73
CA LEU A 133 -13.31 -3.86 0.83
C LEU A 133 -13.89 -3.96 -0.59
N LYS A 134 -14.14 -5.17 -1.10
CA LYS A 134 -14.81 -5.36 -2.40
C LYS A 134 -16.22 -4.75 -2.41
N GLU A 135 -16.98 -4.96 -1.34
CA GLU A 135 -18.33 -4.38 -1.17
C GLU A 135 -18.33 -2.85 -1.09
N CYS A 136 -17.24 -2.27 -0.59
CA CYS A 136 -16.98 -0.82 -0.60
C CYS A 136 -16.38 -0.32 -1.92
N GLY A 137 -16.22 -1.17 -2.94
CA GLY A 137 -15.74 -0.78 -4.27
C GLY A 137 -14.24 -0.89 -4.49
N TRP A 138 -13.50 -1.60 -3.62
CA TRP A 138 -12.08 -1.90 -3.86
C TRP A 138 -11.92 -2.86 -5.04
N LYS A 139 -11.23 -2.41 -6.08
CA LYS A 139 -11.01 -3.17 -7.32
C LYS A 139 -9.65 -3.84 -7.41
N ASN A 140 -8.73 -3.50 -6.50
CA ASN A 140 -7.37 -4.03 -6.52
C ASN A 140 -7.26 -5.31 -5.69
N GLY A 141 -6.14 -6.01 -5.83
CA GLY A 141 -5.83 -7.18 -5.01
C GLY A 141 -5.78 -6.87 -3.50
N PHE A 142 -6.03 -7.89 -2.70
CA PHE A 142 -5.92 -7.85 -1.26
C PHE A 142 -4.71 -8.65 -0.81
N ASP A 143 -3.69 -7.96 -0.33
CA ASP A 143 -2.43 -8.51 0.17
C ASP A 143 -2.13 -7.93 1.57
N LYS A 144 -1.04 -8.38 2.20
CA LYS A 144 -0.62 -7.88 3.53
C LYS A 144 -0.37 -6.36 3.55
N ILE A 145 0.04 -5.79 2.42
CA ILE A 145 0.30 -4.34 2.29
C ILE A 145 -1.02 -3.58 2.24
N THR A 146 -1.99 -4.06 1.46
CA THR A 146 -3.35 -3.52 1.42
C THR A 146 -3.96 -3.57 2.82
N PHE A 147 -3.85 -4.70 3.51
CA PHE A 147 -4.34 -4.85 4.89
C PHE A 147 -3.74 -3.81 5.84
N ALA A 148 -2.40 -3.69 5.89
CA ALA A 148 -1.71 -2.72 6.74
C ALA A 148 -2.06 -1.26 6.41
N ASN A 149 -2.17 -0.93 5.12
CA ASN A 149 -2.58 0.41 4.68
C ASN A 149 -4.03 0.71 5.06
N THR A 150 -4.94 -0.26 4.97
CA THR A 150 -6.33 -0.12 5.42
C THR A 150 -6.38 0.20 6.91
N LEU A 151 -5.65 -0.55 7.74
CA LEU A 151 -5.57 -0.30 9.19
C LEU A 151 -5.02 1.08 9.52
N LYS A 152 -3.93 1.49 8.84
CA LYS A 152 -3.36 2.82 9.01
C LYS A 152 -4.40 3.91 8.72
N MET A 153 -5.09 3.81 7.59
CA MET A 153 -6.10 4.80 7.20
C MET A 153 -7.30 4.81 8.14
N LEU A 154 -7.72 3.64 8.64
CA LEU A 154 -8.77 3.54 9.65
C LEU A 154 -8.35 4.29 10.93
N GLY A 155 -7.15 4.05 11.44
CA GLY A 155 -6.63 4.76 12.61
C GLY A 155 -6.52 6.27 12.42
N GLU A 156 -6.17 6.73 11.22
CA GLU A 156 -6.15 8.17 10.89
C GLU A 156 -7.56 8.80 10.93
N GLN A 157 -8.62 8.04 10.65
CA GLN A 157 -10.01 8.56 10.64
C GLN A 157 -10.76 8.35 11.97
N ILE A 158 -10.50 7.24 12.67
CA ILE A 158 -11.18 6.83 13.90
C ILE A 158 -10.17 6.40 14.99
N PRO A 159 -9.28 7.30 15.44
CA PRO A 159 -8.19 6.95 16.37
C PRO A 159 -8.69 6.52 17.76
N MET A 160 -9.92 6.90 18.13
CA MET A 160 -10.53 6.59 19.42
C MET A 160 -11.24 5.22 19.46
N THR A 161 -10.97 4.34 18.49
CA THR A 161 -11.55 2.99 18.46
C THR A 161 -11.11 2.20 19.70
N LEU A 162 -12.08 1.65 20.44
CA LEU A 162 -11.85 0.85 21.66
C LEU A 162 -11.74 -0.64 21.38
N GLY A 163 -12.41 -1.12 20.32
CA GLY A 163 -12.34 -2.53 19.94
C GLY A 163 -12.28 -2.71 18.43
N VAL A 164 -11.43 -3.63 18.01
CA VAL A 164 -11.28 -4.01 16.60
C VAL A 164 -11.55 -5.50 16.47
N ASP A 165 -12.53 -5.82 15.65
CA ASP A 165 -12.86 -7.18 15.30
C ASP A 165 -12.19 -7.56 13.97
N CYS A 166 -11.18 -8.42 14.05
CA CYS A 166 -10.38 -8.94 12.93
C CYS A 166 -10.65 -10.44 12.66
N HIS A 167 -11.77 -11.04 13.09
CA HIS A 167 -12.00 -12.47 12.86
C HIS A 167 -12.11 -12.85 11.37
N SER A 168 -11.83 -14.12 11.05
CA SER A 168 -11.93 -14.69 9.69
C SER A 168 -11.18 -13.90 8.59
N ASN A 169 -10.02 -13.31 8.89
CA ASN A 169 -9.18 -12.60 7.91
C ASN A 169 -8.07 -13.48 7.32
N GLN A 170 -8.04 -14.77 7.65
CA GLN A 170 -7.02 -15.73 7.20
C GLN A 170 -5.58 -15.29 7.54
N LEU A 171 -5.41 -14.50 8.60
CA LEU A 171 -4.12 -13.96 9.00
C LEU A 171 -3.20 -15.11 9.43
N ASN A 172 -2.08 -15.29 8.72
CA ASN A 172 -1.02 -16.22 9.10
C ASN A 172 0.16 -15.55 9.83
N SER A 173 0.11 -14.22 9.95
CA SER A 173 1.13 -13.39 10.57
C SER A 173 0.49 -12.17 11.19
N LEU A 174 0.85 -11.87 12.45
CA LEU A 174 0.46 -10.64 13.14
C LEU A 174 1.37 -9.44 12.84
N GLU A 175 2.38 -9.59 11.98
CA GLU A 175 3.28 -8.48 11.58
C GLU A 175 2.53 -7.23 11.07
N PRO A 176 1.48 -7.32 10.24
CA PRO A 176 0.73 -6.14 9.80
C PRO A 176 0.06 -5.37 10.94
N LEU A 177 -0.16 -6.01 12.08
CA LEU A 177 -0.77 -5.42 13.27
C LEU A 177 0.23 -4.73 14.19
N ARG A 178 1.54 -4.81 13.90
CA ARG A 178 2.61 -4.29 14.76
C ARG A 178 2.44 -2.82 15.15
N ASN A 179 1.85 -2.05 14.26
CA ASN A 179 1.64 -0.61 14.42
C ASN A 179 0.23 -0.25 14.90
N LEU A 180 -0.60 -1.22 15.32
CA LEU A 180 -1.95 -0.93 15.84
C LEU A 180 -1.91 0.05 17.02
N THR A 181 -0.89 0.00 17.88
CA THR A 181 -0.70 0.95 18.98
C THR A 181 -0.58 2.40 18.51
N LEU A 182 -0.02 2.63 17.32
CA LEU A 182 0.12 3.95 16.70
C LEU A 182 -1.19 4.39 16.04
N PHE A 183 -1.95 3.44 15.49
CA PHE A 183 -3.18 3.72 14.74
C PHE A 183 -4.40 3.87 15.65
N PHE A 184 -4.46 3.08 16.72
CA PHE A 184 -5.56 3.02 17.68
C PHE A 184 -5.00 3.07 19.10
N PRO A 185 -4.55 4.26 19.57
CA PRO A 185 -3.95 4.40 20.90
C PRO A 185 -4.87 4.01 22.05
N SER A 186 -6.19 4.03 21.83
CA SER A 186 -7.21 3.69 22.83
C SER A 186 -7.70 2.23 22.75
N LEU A 187 -7.06 1.39 21.93
CA LEU A 187 -7.52 0.02 21.69
C LEU A 187 -7.42 -0.85 22.94
N GLN A 188 -8.55 -1.43 23.34
CA GLN A 188 -8.69 -2.30 24.52
C GLN A 188 -9.14 -3.72 24.16
N LEU A 189 -9.87 -3.90 23.05
CA LEU A 189 -10.41 -5.19 22.64
C LEU A 189 -9.89 -5.57 21.25
N LEU A 190 -9.38 -6.77 21.09
CA LEU A 190 -8.90 -7.27 19.80
C LEU A 190 -9.38 -8.72 19.57
N ASP A 191 -10.31 -8.89 18.63
CA ASP A 191 -10.78 -10.21 18.21
C ASP A 191 -9.95 -10.69 17.02
N LEU A 192 -9.22 -11.80 17.19
CA LEU A 192 -8.40 -12.46 16.17
C LEU A 192 -8.89 -13.88 15.88
N ARG A 193 -10.14 -14.21 16.21
CA ARG A 193 -10.68 -15.55 16.01
C ARG A 193 -10.65 -16.01 14.56
N GLU A 194 -10.65 -17.32 14.36
CA GLU A 194 -10.77 -17.96 13.05
C GLU A 194 -9.76 -17.43 12.01
N ASN A 195 -8.54 -17.16 12.46
CA ASN A 195 -7.41 -16.84 11.59
C ASN A 195 -6.48 -18.07 11.45
N ASN A 196 -5.31 -17.90 10.85
CA ASN A 196 -4.34 -18.96 10.60
C ASN A 196 -3.07 -18.76 11.45
N ILE A 197 -3.20 -18.22 12.67
CA ILE A 197 -2.08 -17.96 13.57
C ILE A 197 -1.58 -19.29 14.11
N GLN A 198 -0.34 -19.65 13.80
CA GLN A 198 0.23 -20.96 14.15
C GLN A 198 1.10 -20.95 15.41
N THR A 199 1.60 -19.79 15.82
CA THR A 199 2.56 -19.70 16.93
C THR A 199 2.24 -18.50 17.82
N LEU A 200 2.36 -18.69 19.14
CA LEU A 200 2.16 -17.63 20.11
C LEU A 200 3.26 -16.56 20.06
N ASP A 201 4.43 -16.87 19.51
CA ASP A 201 5.54 -15.92 19.34
C ASP A 201 5.12 -14.68 18.52
N GLN A 202 4.12 -14.83 17.65
CA GLN A 202 3.55 -13.71 16.89
C GLN A 202 2.88 -12.66 17.78
N LEU A 203 2.46 -12.99 19.00
CA LEU A 203 1.94 -12.01 19.95
C LEU A 203 2.98 -10.94 20.31
N GLY A 204 4.28 -11.22 20.09
CA GLY A 204 5.35 -10.23 20.18
C GLY A 204 5.14 -9.01 19.27
N TYR A 205 4.42 -9.14 18.15
CA TYR A 205 4.09 -8.00 17.28
C TYR A 205 3.08 -7.05 17.92
N ILE A 206 2.20 -7.53 18.80
CA ILE A 206 1.12 -6.75 19.40
C ILE A 206 1.31 -6.51 20.90
N LYS A 207 2.45 -6.90 21.47
CA LYS A 207 2.79 -6.78 22.91
C LYS A 207 2.70 -5.35 23.46
N GLY A 208 2.77 -4.33 22.61
CA GLY A 208 2.65 -2.92 23.02
C GLY A 208 1.21 -2.45 23.25
N LEU A 209 0.19 -3.24 22.87
CA LEU A 209 -1.21 -2.86 23.06
C LEU A 209 -1.63 -3.04 24.53
N GLN A 210 -2.39 -2.08 25.05
CA GLN A 210 -2.97 -2.14 26.39
C GLN A 210 -4.34 -2.85 26.35
N LEU A 211 -4.36 -4.08 25.83
CA LEU A 211 -5.59 -4.85 25.69
C LEU A 211 -6.12 -5.31 27.05
N ILE A 212 -7.43 -5.15 27.24
CA ILE A 212 -8.22 -5.78 28.30
C ILE A 212 -8.61 -7.20 27.85
N GLU A 213 -8.92 -7.37 26.57
CA GLU A 213 -9.38 -8.64 26.01
C GLU A 213 -8.74 -8.91 24.64
N ILE A 214 -8.32 -10.17 24.45
CA ILE A 214 -7.87 -10.70 23.17
C ILE A 214 -8.48 -12.09 22.97
N ASP A 215 -9.13 -12.32 21.81
CA ASP A 215 -9.68 -13.62 21.46
C ASP A 215 -8.89 -14.25 20.30
N LEU A 216 -8.36 -15.44 20.54
CA LEU A 216 -7.55 -16.22 19.58
C LEU A 216 -8.24 -17.55 19.19
N ASN A 217 -9.47 -17.78 19.61
CA ASN A 217 -10.17 -19.04 19.35
C ASN A 217 -10.27 -19.37 17.86
N GLY A 218 -10.18 -20.65 17.50
CA GLY A 218 -10.23 -21.09 16.11
C GLY A 218 -8.96 -20.83 15.29
N ASN A 219 -7.85 -20.43 15.92
CA ASN A 219 -6.54 -20.40 15.28
C ASN A 219 -5.79 -21.73 15.48
N PRO A 220 -5.04 -22.23 14.48
CA PRO A 220 -4.27 -23.47 14.56
C PRO A 220 -2.95 -23.30 15.36
N ILE A 221 -3.05 -22.81 16.60
CA ILE A 221 -1.88 -22.48 17.43
C ILE A 221 -1.20 -23.78 17.90
N ILE A 222 0.03 -23.99 17.45
CA ILE A 222 0.88 -25.09 17.88
C ILE A 222 1.74 -24.55 19.02
N THR A 223 1.49 -25.02 20.24
CA THR A 223 2.43 -24.79 21.35
C THR A 223 3.64 -25.70 21.18
N GLN A 224 4.83 -25.26 21.57
CA GLN A 224 6.10 -25.99 21.40
C GLN A 224 6.18 -27.36 22.13
N ASN A 225 5.08 -27.88 22.67
CA ASN A 225 4.99 -29.22 23.28
C ASN A 225 3.91 -30.12 22.65
N GLY A 226 3.49 -29.90 21.40
CA GLY A 226 2.67 -30.88 20.66
C GLY A 226 1.25 -31.11 21.19
N PHE A 227 0.77 -30.29 22.14
CA PHE A 227 -0.62 -30.31 22.58
C PHE A 227 -1.37 -29.11 22.00
N ILE A 228 -2.42 -29.44 21.24
CA ILE A 228 -3.41 -28.49 20.75
C ILE A 228 -4.24 -28.06 21.97
N ALA A 229 -4.29 -26.76 22.24
CA ALA A 229 -5.28 -26.14 23.12
C ALA A 229 -6.10 -25.20 22.21
N PHE A 230 -7.42 -25.17 22.15
CA PHE A 230 -8.46 -25.56 23.09
C PHE A 230 -9.63 -26.18 22.33
N ASP A 231 -10.25 -27.20 22.90
CA ASP A 231 -11.64 -27.54 22.63
C ASP A 231 -12.38 -27.37 23.96
N SER A 232 -13.37 -26.48 23.99
CA SER A 232 -14.32 -26.39 25.08
C SER A 232 -15.62 -25.84 24.51
N SER A 233 -16.46 -26.82 24.15
CA SER A 233 -17.93 -26.77 24.04
C SER A 233 -18.62 -25.93 25.10
#